data_AF-P51416-F1
#
_entry.id   AF-P51416-F1
#
_cell.length_a   1.000
_cell.length_b   1.000
_cell.length_c   1.000
_cell.angle_alpha   90.00
_cell.angle_beta   90.00
_cell.angle_gamma   90.00
#
_symmetry.space_group_name_H-M   'P 1'
#
loop_
_entity.id
_entity.type
_entity.pdbx_description
1 polymer ?
#
loop_
_entity_poly.entity_id
_entity_poly.type
_entity_poly.pdbx_seq_one_letter_code
_entity_poly.pdbx_strand_id
1 'polypeptide(L)' 'SRGISRYITKKNRHNTPSRLELRKFCPFCCKHMIHAEIKK' A
#
# COMPACT_ATOMS: atom_id res chain seq x y z
N SER A 1 -16.38 -9.69 7.51
CA SER A 1 -14.98 -9.42 7.92
C SER A 1 -14.74 -7.93 7.98
N ARG A 2 -14.12 -7.40 9.05
CA ARG A 2 -13.66 -6.00 9.11
C ARG A 2 -12.66 -5.81 7.95
N GLY A 3 -12.94 -4.90 7.02
CA GLY A 3 -12.30 -4.85 5.69
C GLY A 3 -10.78 -4.64 5.70
N ILE A 4 -10.16 -4.75 4.51
CA ILE A 4 -8.72 -4.49 4.29
C ILE A 4 -8.56 -3.10 3.68
N SER A 5 -7.67 -2.27 4.23
CA SER A 5 -7.33 -0.98 3.65
C SER A 5 -6.39 -1.16 2.45
N ARG A 6 -6.87 -0.79 1.26
CA ARG A 6 -6.11 -0.82 -0.01
C ARG A 6 -6.11 0.54 -0.66
N TYR A 7 -4.94 0.94 -1.15
CA TYR A 7 -4.72 2.19 -1.88
C TYR A 7 -4.34 1.89 -3.33
N ILE A 8 -4.72 2.80 -4.23
CA ILE A 8 -4.34 2.75 -5.64
C ILE A 8 -3.31 3.86 -5.87
N THR A 9 -2.13 3.48 -6.37
CA THR A 9 -1.05 4.41 -6.72
C THR A 9 -0.44 4.02 -8.06
N LYS A 10 0.19 4.98 -8.72
CA LYS A 10 0.99 4.74 -9.94
C LYS A 10 2.46 4.59 -9.55
N LYS A 11 3.18 3.71 -10.24
CA LYS A 11 4.65 3.60 -10.13
C LYS A 11 5.27 3.49 -11.51
N ASN A 12 6.46 4.06 -11.69
CA ASN A 12 7.25 3.86 -12.90
C ASN A 12 8.19 2.66 -12.68
N ARG A 13 7.90 1.55 -13.35
CA ARG A 13 8.66 0.29 -13.20
C ARG A 13 10.11 0.40 -13.67
N HIS A 14 10.43 1.34 -14.56
CA HIS A 14 11.81 1.56 -15.03
C HIS A 14 12.68 2.18 -13.93
N ASN A 15 12.16 3.18 -13.23
CA ASN A 15 12.90 3.89 -12.18
C ASN A 15 12.82 3.18 -10.83
N THR A 16 11.72 2.47 -10.55
CA THR A 16 11.48 1.76 -9.28
C THR A 16 11.10 0.30 -9.53
N PRO A 17 12.11 -0.56 -9.78
CA PRO A 17 11.88 -1.99 -10.00
C PRO A 17 11.44 -2.72 -8.71
N SER A 18 11.81 -2.20 -7.54
CA SER A 18 11.45 -2.78 -6.24
C SER A 18 9.95 -2.67 -5.93
N ARG A 19 9.50 -3.49 -4.97
CA ARG A 19 8.11 -3.46 -4.47
C ARG A 19 7.89 -2.17 -3.68
N LEU A 20 6.80 -1.47 -3.97
CA LEU A 20 6.49 -0.23 -3.26
C LEU A 20 6.00 -0.54 -1.84
N GLU A 21 6.64 0.06 -0.83
CA GLU A 21 6.20 0.03 0.57
C GLU A 21 5.96 1.47 1.04
N LEU A 22 4.71 1.79 1.37
CA LEU A 22 4.32 3.13 1.81
C LEU A 22 3.66 3.08 3.19
N ARG A 23 4.10 3.95 4.11
CA ARG A 23 3.37 4.20 5.35
C ARG A 23 2.11 5.01 5.03
N LYS A 24 0.95 4.39 5.19
CA LYS A 24 -0.36 5.03 5.03
C LYS A 24 -1.24 4.73 6.23
N PHE A 25 -2.23 5.59 6.46
CA PHE A 25 -3.18 5.41 7.53
C PHE A 25 -4.08 4.20 7.24
N CYS A 26 -4.27 3.30 8.19
CA CYS A 26 -5.27 2.24 8.05
C CYS A 26 -6.54 2.65 8.83
N PRO A 27 -7.67 2.95 8.16
CA PRO A 27 -8.91 3.35 8.84
C PRO A 27 -9.47 2.26 9.77
N PHE A 28 -9.16 0.99 9.48
CA PHE A 28 -9.60 -0.13 10.32
C PHE A 28 -8.77 -0.30 11.60
N CYS A 29 -7.53 0.21 11.61
CA CYS A 29 -6.62 0.09 12.75
C CYS A 29 -6.41 1.43 13.47
N CYS A 30 -6.98 2.52 12.95
CA CYS A 30 -6.80 3.89 13.42
C CYS A 30 -5.32 4.30 13.62
N LYS A 31 -4.40 3.71 12.84
CA LYS A 31 -2.96 3.95 12.94
C LYS A 31 -2.28 3.87 11.57
N HIS A 32 -1.11 4.47 11.46
CA HIS A 32 -0.28 4.36 10.27
C HIS A 32 0.42 2.99 10.22
N MET A 33 0.18 2.26 9.14
CA MET A 33 0.77 0.95 8.87
C MET A 33 1.51 0.98 7.52
N ILE A 34 2.38 0.01 7.30
CA ILE A 34 3.06 -0.15 6.01
C ILE A 34 2.12 -0.90 5.07
N HIS A 35 1.81 -0.29 3.92
CA HIS A 35 1.09 -0.92 2.83
C HIS A 35 2.10 -1.31 1.75
N ALA A 36 2.18 -2.61 1.47
CA ALA A 36 2.97 -3.15 0.38
C ALA A 36 2.14 -3.26 -0.91
N GLU A 37 2.78 -3.05 -2.05
CA GLU A 37 2.17 -3.26 -3.37
C GLU A 37 1.66 -4.69 -3.53
N ILE A 38 0.44 -4.89 -4.03
CA ILE A 38 -0.12 -6.22 -4.30
C ILE A 38 -0.07 -6.45 -5.81
N LYS A 39 0.57 -7.54 -6.26
CA LYS A 39 0.46 -7.99 -7.66
C LYS A 39 -0.95 -8.55 -7.85
N LYS A 40 -1.65 -8.09 -8.88
CA LYS A 40 -2.80 -8.83 -9.41
C LYS A 40 -2.29 -10.04 -10.18
#